data_AF-A0A7C6RLL5-F1
#
_entry.id   AF-A0A7C6RLL5-F1
#
_cell.length_a   1.000
_cell.length_b   1.000
_cell.length_c   1.000
_cell.angle_alpha   90.00
_cell.angle_beta   90.00
_cell.angle_gamma   90.00
#
_symmetry.space_group_name_H-M   'P 1'
#
loop_
_entity.id
_entity.type
_entity.pdbx_description
1 polymer ?
#
loop_
_entity_poly.entity_id
_entity_poly.type
_entity_poly.pdbx_seq_one_letter_code
_entity_poly.pdbx_strand_id
1 'polypeptide(L)'
;MREQIKTTVGRTLFPYCLERRGVDGAYVALNRAYKPLGFITQGWVRYDACPVGFRFARLTPATIRALSCDGSDNPNAIHLYTDAHAPFCGNEADTRAYLRRLEHLARLTVYAVEGPAPLREGLFTDYRRG
;
A
#
# COMPACT_ATOMS: atom_id res chain seq x y z
N MET A 1 15.89 20.47 15.80
CA MET A 1 16.15 20.41 14.34
C MET A 1 15.20 19.35 13.78
N ARG A 2 14.30 19.68 12.85
CA ARG A 2 13.43 18.65 12.25
C ARG A 2 14.28 17.80 11.33
N GLU A 3 14.38 16.51 11.64
CA GLU A 3 15.15 15.54 10.88
C GLU A 3 14.57 15.41 9.46
N GLN A 4 15.41 15.56 8.43
CA GLN A 4 14.98 15.40 7.04
C GLN A 4 14.94 13.92 6.69
N ILE A 5 13.80 13.43 6.19
CA ILE A 5 13.68 12.06 5.69
C ILE A 5 14.26 12.00 4.28
N LYS A 6 15.30 11.19 4.07
CA LYS A 6 15.77 10.83 2.74
C LYS A 6 14.93 9.67 2.19
N THR A 7 14.21 9.89 1.10
CA THR A 7 13.50 8.84 0.35
C THR A 7 13.60 9.10 -1.16
N THR A 8 13.32 8.08 -1.97
CA THR A 8 13.24 8.22 -3.43
C THR A 8 11.79 8.22 -3.89
N VAL A 9 11.51 8.87 -5.01
CA VAL A 9 10.16 8.95 -5.60
C VAL A 9 9.56 7.56 -5.81
N GLY A 10 10.33 6.62 -6.36
CA GLY A 10 9.85 5.25 -6.60
C GLY A 10 9.44 4.50 -5.32
N ARG A 11 10.12 4.74 -4.20
CA ARG A 11 9.77 4.13 -2.90
C ARG A 11 8.52 4.74 -2.27
N THR A 12 8.11 5.92 -2.71
CA THR A 12 7.01 6.70 -2.15
C THR A 12 5.75 6.66 -3.01
N LEU A 13 5.91 6.66 -4.33
CA LEU A 13 4.81 6.78 -5.30
C LEU A 13 4.43 5.46 -5.98
N PHE A 14 5.24 4.41 -5.85
CA PHE A 14 4.85 3.09 -6.32
C PHE A 14 4.36 2.20 -5.17
N PRO A 15 3.25 1.46 -5.36
CA PRO A 15 2.66 0.67 -4.31
C PRO A 15 3.54 -0.54 -3.97
N TYR A 16 3.77 -0.72 -2.68
CA TYR A 16 4.43 -1.87 -2.10
C TYR A 16 3.41 -2.95 -1.73
N CYS A 17 2.35 -2.59 -1.02
CA CYS A 17 1.26 -3.50 -0.69
C CYS A 17 -0.10 -2.79 -0.70
N LEU A 18 -1.15 -3.60 -0.79
CA LEU A 18 -2.52 -3.17 -0.56
C LEU A 18 -2.97 -3.76 0.77
N GLU A 19 -3.32 -2.90 1.71
CA GLU A 19 -3.79 -3.30 3.03
C GLU A 19 -5.29 -3.14 3.11
N ARG A 20 -5.99 -4.17 3.58
CA ARG A 20 -7.44 -4.12 3.81
C ARG A 20 -7.72 -3.53 5.19
N ARG A 21 -8.53 -2.48 5.21
CA ARG A 21 -9.05 -1.87 6.45
C ARG A 21 -10.00 -2.82 7.16
N GLY A 22 -9.93 -2.82 8.47
CA GLY A 22 -10.79 -3.66 9.31
C GLY A 22 -12.22 -3.13 9.38
N VAL A 23 -12.39 -1.79 9.34
CA VAL A 23 -13.69 -1.13 9.57
C VAL A 23 -14.68 -1.25 8.42
N ASP A 24 -14.20 -1.18 7.17
CA ASP A 24 -15.04 -1.11 5.97
C ASP A 24 -14.61 -2.11 4.89
N GLY A 25 -13.52 -2.85 5.10
CA GLY A 25 -12.99 -3.79 4.11
C GLY A 25 -12.48 -3.14 2.81
N ALA A 26 -12.36 -1.80 2.78
CA ALA A 26 -11.71 -1.08 1.69
C ALA A 26 -10.19 -1.24 1.78
N TYR A 27 -9.50 -1.01 0.67
CA TYR A 27 -8.05 -1.11 0.58
C TYR A 27 -7.40 0.26 0.63
N VAL A 28 -6.22 0.32 1.22
CA VAL A 28 -5.28 1.44 1.12
C VAL A 28 -4.02 0.94 0.41
N ALA A 29 -3.61 1.65 -0.64
CA ALA A 29 -2.32 1.40 -1.26
C ALA A 29 -1.21 2.01 -0.40
N LEU A 30 -0.22 1.20 -0.02
CA LEU A 30 0.88 1.61 0.84
C LEU A 30 2.19 1.61 0.06
N ASN A 31 3.06 2.55 0.39
CA ASN A 31 4.44 2.60 -0.10
C ASN A 31 5.36 1.71 0.75
N ARG A 32 6.66 1.63 0.40
CA ARG A 32 7.61 0.72 1.09
C ARG A 32 7.80 1.03 2.57
N ALA A 33 7.53 2.26 2.98
CA ALA A 33 7.58 2.70 4.37
C ALA A 33 6.24 2.49 5.11
N TYR A 34 5.32 1.71 4.53
CA TYR A 34 3.98 1.44 5.05
C TYR A 34 3.17 2.72 5.29
N LYS A 35 3.40 3.74 4.46
CA LYS A 35 2.57 4.96 4.45
C LYS A 35 1.61 4.90 3.28
N PRO A 36 0.39 5.44 3.41
CA PRO A 36 -0.50 5.59 2.26
C PRO A 36 0.23 6.26 1.11
N LEU A 37 -0.02 5.77 -0.11
CA LEU A 37 0.65 6.27 -1.30
C LEU A 37 0.45 7.79 -1.43
N GLY A 38 1.53 8.52 -1.71
CA GLY A 38 1.53 9.99 -1.75
C GLY A 38 1.80 10.69 -0.41
N PHE A 39 1.87 9.97 0.72
CA PHE A 39 2.24 10.54 2.02
C PHE A 39 3.74 10.32 2.30
N ILE A 40 4.43 11.39 2.72
CA ILE A 40 5.81 11.37 3.21
C ILE A 40 5.80 11.89 4.65
N THR A 41 5.87 10.98 5.61
CA THR A 41 5.71 11.28 7.03
C THR A 41 6.43 10.26 7.90
N GLN A 42 6.91 10.68 9.07
CA GLN A 42 7.51 9.78 10.07
C GLN A 42 6.46 9.14 10.98
N GLY A 43 5.34 9.82 11.22
CA GLY A 43 4.33 9.39 12.19
C GLY A 43 3.67 8.06 11.81
N TRP A 44 3.28 7.29 12.82
CA TRP A 44 2.47 6.09 12.62
C TRP A 44 1.13 6.45 11.99
N VAL A 45 0.66 5.61 11.07
CA VAL A 45 -0.62 5.83 10.38
C VAL A 45 -1.58 4.72 10.78
N ARG A 46 -2.78 5.10 11.21
CA ARG A 46 -3.89 4.17 11.36
C ARG A 46 -4.68 4.11 10.06
N TYR A 47 -4.67 2.97 9.38
CA TYR A 47 -5.29 2.85 8.05
C TYR A 47 -6.82 3.01 8.08
N ASP A 48 -7.48 2.58 9.16
CA ASP A 48 -8.93 2.77 9.35
C ASP A 48 -9.33 4.26 9.46
N ALA A 49 -8.39 5.13 9.82
CA ALA A 49 -8.60 6.58 9.90
C ALA A 49 -8.13 7.31 8.62
N CYS A 50 -7.67 6.58 7.61
CA CYS A 50 -7.14 7.19 6.41
C CYS A 50 -8.29 7.67 5.51
N PRO A 51 -8.26 8.93 5.00
CA PRO A 51 -9.33 9.41 4.13
C PRO A 51 -9.33 8.73 2.75
N VAL A 52 -8.17 8.18 2.34
CA VAL A 52 -7.99 7.60 1.00
C VAL A 52 -8.16 6.08 1.02
N GLY A 53 -9.26 5.60 0.44
CA GLY A 53 -9.56 4.17 0.35
C GLY A 53 -10.31 3.84 -0.93
N PHE A 54 -10.23 2.58 -1.34
CA PHE A 54 -10.98 2.10 -2.50
C PHE A 54 -11.40 0.64 -2.33
N ARG A 55 -12.50 0.27 -2.98
CA ARG A 55 -12.93 -1.13 -3.09
C ARG A 55 -12.81 -1.59 -4.53
N PHE A 56 -12.37 -2.82 -4.71
CA PHE A 56 -12.42 -3.47 -6.02
C PHE A 56 -13.86 -3.82 -6.38
N ALA A 57 -14.24 -3.58 -7.63
CA ALA A 57 -15.51 -4.07 -8.17
C ALA A 57 -15.61 -5.60 -8.08
N ARG A 58 -14.49 -6.28 -8.33
CA ARG A 58 -14.32 -7.72 -8.16
C ARG A 58 -12.89 -8.03 -7.76
N LEU A 59 -12.71 -8.71 -6.64
CA LEU A 59 -11.43 -9.24 -6.21
C LEU A 59 -11.60 -10.72 -5.89
N THR A 60 -11.00 -11.57 -6.72
CA THR A 60 -11.06 -13.03 -6.55
C THR A 60 -9.75 -13.55 -5.96
N PRO A 61 -9.73 -14.74 -5.33
CA PRO A 61 -8.48 -15.38 -4.91
C PRO A 61 -7.46 -15.49 -6.05
N ALA A 62 -7.89 -15.77 -7.28
CA ALA A 62 -7.02 -15.81 -8.44
C ALA A 62 -6.39 -14.43 -8.75
N THR A 63 -7.18 -13.36 -8.65
CA THR A 63 -6.67 -11.98 -8.79
C THR A 63 -5.67 -11.66 -7.67
N ILE A 64 -5.96 -12.04 -6.43
CA ILE A 64 -5.06 -11.79 -5.29
C ILE A 64 -3.72 -12.49 -5.51
N ARG A 65 -3.72 -13.77 -5.90
CA ARG A 65 -2.48 -14.50 -6.21
C ARG A 65 -1.68 -13.89 -7.36
N ALA A 66 -2.37 -13.40 -8.39
CA ALA A 66 -1.72 -12.73 -9.51
C ALA A 66 -1.05 -11.40 -9.11
N LEU A 67 -1.60 -10.71 -8.10
CA LEU A 67 -1.03 -9.49 -7.54
C LEU A 67 0.03 -9.76 -6.48
N SER A 68 -0.06 -10.86 -5.74
CA SER A 68 0.85 -11.15 -4.63
C SER A 68 2.21 -11.62 -5.11
N CYS A 69 3.28 -11.13 -4.49
CA CYS A 69 4.65 -11.48 -4.87
C CYS A 69 5.04 -12.90 -4.49
N ASP A 70 4.40 -13.43 -3.45
CA ASP A 70 4.57 -14.78 -2.90
C ASP A 70 3.49 -15.76 -3.39
N GLY A 71 2.55 -15.30 -4.23
CA GLY A 71 1.42 -16.11 -4.68
C GLY A 71 0.35 -16.39 -3.61
N SER A 72 0.36 -15.67 -2.50
CA SER A 72 -0.69 -15.71 -1.46
C SER A 72 -2.04 -15.26 -2.00
N ASP A 73 -3.13 -15.84 -1.47
CA ASP A 73 -4.51 -15.39 -1.70
C ASP A 73 -5.11 -14.65 -0.51
N ASN A 74 -4.29 -14.25 0.47
CA ASN A 74 -4.71 -13.48 1.63
C ASN A 74 -5.27 -12.10 1.20
N PRO A 75 -6.57 -11.82 1.40
CA PRO A 75 -7.16 -10.55 1.02
C PRO A 75 -6.79 -9.42 1.99
N ASN A 76 -6.21 -9.70 3.16
CA ASN A 76 -5.95 -8.65 4.15
C ASN A 76 -4.69 -7.84 3.84
N ALA A 77 -3.69 -8.47 3.19
CA ALA A 77 -2.44 -7.84 2.81
C ALA A 77 -1.93 -8.44 1.51
N ILE A 78 -1.90 -7.64 0.44
CA ILE A 78 -1.47 -8.06 -0.90
C ILE A 78 -0.15 -7.36 -1.22
N HIS A 79 0.97 -8.08 -1.12
CA HIS A 79 2.31 -7.52 -1.35
C HIS A 79 2.69 -7.63 -2.82
N LEU A 80 3.05 -6.53 -3.47
CA LEU A 80 3.43 -6.52 -4.88
C LEU A 80 4.90 -6.90 -5.10
N TYR A 81 5.73 -6.78 -4.06
CA TYR A 81 7.12 -7.24 -4.01
C TYR A 81 7.55 -7.52 -2.55
N THR A 82 8.67 -8.22 -2.39
CA THR A 82 9.16 -8.67 -1.07
C THR A 82 10.01 -7.60 -0.38
N ASP A 83 10.15 -7.71 0.93
CA ASP A 83 11.04 -6.82 1.69
C ASP A 83 12.52 -6.98 1.34
N ALA A 84 12.90 -8.19 0.92
CA ALA A 84 14.26 -8.56 0.56
C ALA A 84 14.67 -8.08 -0.84
N HIS A 85 13.71 -7.94 -1.76
CA HIS A 85 13.97 -7.59 -3.16
C HIS A 85 13.16 -6.37 -3.57
N ALA A 86 13.77 -5.19 -3.40
CA ALA A 86 13.19 -3.94 -3.85
C ALA A 86 13.27 -3.85 -5.40
N PRO A 87 12.14 -3.56 -6.08
CA PRO A 87 12.16 -3.26 -7.50
C PRO A 87 13.16 -2.15 -7.80
N PHE A 88 13.81 -2.23 -8.96
CA PHE A 88 14.77 -1.23 -9.45
C PHE A 88 16.12 -1.17 -8.69
N CYS A 89 16.42 -2.13 -7.81
CA CYS A 89 17.70 -2.19 -7.07
C CYS A 89 18.71 -3.24 -7.60
N GLY A 90 18.61 -3.64 -8.88
CA GLY A 90 19.67 -4.40 -9.57
C GLY A 90 19.26 -5.74 -10.17
N ASN A 91 18.12 -6.32 -9.76
CA ASN A 91 17.57 -7.51 -10.41
C ASN A 91 16.48 -7.16 -11.42
N GLU A 92 16.75 -7.42 -12.69
CA GLU A 92 15.84 -7.15 -13.79
C GLU A 92 14.61 -8.08 -13.76
N ALA A 93 14.76 -9.32 -13.26
CA ALA A 93 13.66 -10.26 -13.13
C ALA A 93 12.63 -9.79 -12.08
N ASP A 94 13.10 -9.29 -10.94
CA ASP A 94 12.24 -8.71 -9.89
C ASP A 94 11.51 -7.46 -10.39
N THR A 95 12.24 -6.61 -11.12
CA THR A 95 11.67 -5.42 -11.76
C THR A 95 10.54 -5.80 -12.73
N ARG A 96 10.78 -6.77 -13.62
CA ARG A 96 9.76 -7.28 -14.54
C ARG A 96 8.56 -7.90 -13.81
N ALA A 97 8.81 -8.70 -12.77
CA ALA A 97 7.74 -9.34 -12.01
C ALA A 97 6.85 -8.30 -11.32
N TYR A 98 7.46 -7.27 -10.72
CA TYR A 98 6.74 -6.15 -10.13
C TYR A 98 5.92 -5.37 -11.15
N LEU A 99 6.52 -5.01 -12.30
CA LEU A 99 5.81 -4.27 -13.36
C LEU A 99 4.61 -5.06 -13.91
N ARG A 100 4.71 -6.39 -14.05
CA ARG A 100 3.57 -7.24 -14.44
C ARG A 100 2.43 -7.20 -13.42
N ARG A 101 2.74 -7.22 -12.12
CA ARG A 101 1.72 -7.10 -11.07
C ARG A 101 1.08 -5.71 -11.06
N LEU A 102 1.88 -4.66 -11.27
CA LEU A 102 1.36 -3.29 -11.43
C LEU A 102 0.45 -3.17 -12.65
N GLU A 103 0.81 -3.78 -13.78
CA GLU A 103 -0.02 -3.82 -14.98
C GLU A 103 -1.35 -4.53 -14.69
N HIS A 104 -1.33 -5.67 -13.99
CA HIS A 104 -2.56 -6.34 -13.56
C HIS A 104 -3.41 -5.46 -12.65
N LEU A 105 -2.80 -4.80 -11.65
CA LEU A 105 -3.50 -3.90 -10.74
C LEU A 105 -4.16 -2.74 -11.49
N ALA A 106 -3.45 -2.12 -12.43
CA ALA A 106 -3.92 -0.97 -13.19
C ALA A 106 -5.15 -1.27 -14.08
N ARG A 107 -5.40 -2.54 -14.40
CA ARG A 107 -6.57 -2.97 -15.18
C ARG A 107 -7.81 -3.25 -14.33
N LEU A 108 -7.70 -3.23 -13.00
CA LEU A 108 -8.82 -3.51 -12.11
C LEU A 108 -9.71 -2.28 -11.92
N THR A 109 -11.02 -2.48 -11.98
CA THR A 109 -12.00 -1.45 -11.65
C THR A 109 -12.12 -1.29 -10.14
N VAL A 110 -12.03 -0.04 -9.67
CA VAL A 110 -12.19 0.33 -8.27
C VAL A 110 -13.23 1.43 -8.09
N TYR A 111 -13.83 1.48 -6.90
CA TYR A 111 -14.71 2.55 -6.46
C TYR A 111 -14.07 3.23 -5.26
N ALA A 112 -14.09 4.57 -5.26
CA ALA A 112 -13.64 5.34 -4.11
C ALA A 112 -14.51 5.01 -2.90
N VAL A 113 -13.86 4.85 -1.74
CA VAL A 113 -14.52 4.79 -0.45
C VAL A 113 -13.92 5.91 0.38
N GLU A 114 -14.74 6.90 0.69
CA GLU A 114 -14.34 7.96 1.61
C GLU A 114 -14.09 7.32 2.98
N GLY A 115 -12.91 7.58 3.54
CA GLY A 115 -12.67 7.30 4.95
C GLY A 115 -13.49 8.23 5.86
N PRO A 116 -13.43 8.04 7.19
CA PRO A 116 -14.02 9.00 8.12
C PRO A 116 -13.52 10.42 7.83
N ALA A 117 -14.40 11.41 8.04
CA ALA A 117 -14.32 12.83 7.69
C ALA A 117 -12.90 13.47 7.61
N PRO A 118 -12.69 14.47 6.72
CA PRO A 118 -11.37 14.95 6.34
C PRO A 118 -10.51 15.42 7.51
N LEU A 119 -9.25 15.00 7.45
CA LEU A 119 -8.06 15.45 8.19
C LEU A 119 -8.33 16.50 9.27
N ARG A 120 -8.77 16.07 10.46
CA ARG A 120 -8.52 16.82 11.70
C ARG A 120 -7.20 16.35 12.31
N GLU A 121 -6.49 17.25 12.98
CA GLU A 121 -5.23 16.97 13.68
C GLU A 121 -5.34 15.67 14.50
N GLY A 122 -4.50 14.67 14.21
CA GLY A 122 -4.51 13.39 14.95
C GLY A 122 -4.30 12.10 14.14
N LEU A 123 -4.11 12.17 12.82
CA LEU A 123 -3.87 10.96 11.99
C LEU A 123 -2.52 10.29 12.29
N PHE A 124 -1.59 11.06 12.86
CA PHE A 124 -0.31 10.60 13.37
C PHE A 124 -0.36 10.60 14.89
N THR A 125 -0.34 9.41 15.49
CA THR A 125 -0.32 9.25 16.95
C THR A 125 0.99 8.60 17.39
N ASP A 126 1.44 8.97 18.59
CA ASP A 126 2.49 8.25 19.30
C ASP A 126 1.91 6.94 19.82
N TYR A 127 2.02 5.85 19.05
CA TYR A 127 1.79 4.53 19.61
C TYR A 127 3.07 4.08 20.33
N ARG A 128 3.09 4.20 21.66
CA ARG A 128 4.05 3.48 22.50
C ARG A 128 3.62 2.02 22.56
N ARG A 129 4.40 1.14 21.92
CA ARG A 129 4.23 -0.31 22.08
C ARG A 129 4.67 -0.66 23.50
N GLY A 130 3.72 -1.14 24.32
CA GLY A 130 4.03 -1.91 25.52
C GLY A 130 4.54 -3.30 25.18
#